data_AF-A0A7S1YZR6-F1
#
_entry.id   AF-A0A7S1YZR6-F1
#
_cell.length_a   1.000
_cell.length_b   1.000
_cell.length_c   1.000
_cell.angle_alpha   90.00
_cell.angle_beta   90.00
_cell.angle_gamma   90.00
#
_symmetry.space_group_name_H-M   'P 1'
#
loop_
_entity.id
_entity.type
_entity.pdbx_description
1 polymer ?
#
loop_
_entity_poly.entity_id
_entity_poly.type
_entity_poly.pdbx_seq_one_letter_code
_entity_poly.pdbx_strand_id
1 'polypeptide(L)'
;ETRQAADSALSEFLREVRGSTVVEFGPMVPILVSQCHSKERLNRLTAITWLAELIHHPHSGGDALLPYHAEVLGAIVRCISDNEPEIRRVSEATDADLLILVRDTSGTFELSPLLDTLTAELVGKDDVPTKMAALRWVNMLLEKRKGDMREFIPDLLPVLLGTLSDEADRVVILTCQVLSRISLSDKRAVGSRGNGDGDSEGQQFQMV
;
A
#
# COMPACT_ATOMS: atom_id res chain seq x y z
N GLU A 1 -16.23 16.10 -31.42
CA GLU A 1 -16.72 17.31 -30.71
C GLU A 1 -17.33 16.97 -29.35
N THR A 2 -18.36 16.11 -29.26
CA THR A 2 -18.99 15.74 -27.97
C THR A 2 -18.02 15.14 -26.95
N ARG A 3 -17.10 14.26 -27.36
CA ARG A 3 -16.10 13.67 -26.45
C ARG A 3 -15.13 14.71 -25.88
N GLN A 4 -14.57 15.57 -26.73
CA GLN A 4 -13.64 16.61 -26.30
C GLN A 4 -14.31 17.64 -25.38
N ALA A 5 -15.57 17.98 -25.65
CA ALA A 5 -16.35 18.84 -24.76
C ALA A 5 -16.60 18.18 -23.39
N ALA A 6 -16.89 16.87 -23.36
CA ALA A 6 -17.04 16.13 -22.10
C ALA A 6 -15.71 16.05 -21.32
N ASP A 7 -14.58 15.84 -22.01
CA ASP A 7 -13.25 15.79 -21.38
C ASP A 7 -12.90 17.14 -20.75
N SER A 8 -13.17 18.25 -21.45
CA SER A 8 -12.97 19.60 -20.92
C SER A 8 -13.89 19.88 -19.72
N ALA A 9 -15.17 19.49 -19.80
CA ALA A 9 -16.11 19.66 -18.69
C ALA A 9 -15.72 18.85 -17.45
N LEU A 10 -15.26 17.60 -17.62
CA LEU A 10 -14.77 16.76 -16.52
C LEU A 10 -13.50 17.35 -15.88
N SER A 11 -12.60 17.89 -16.70
CA SER A 11 -11.38 18.54 -16.21
C SER A 11 -11.69 19.82 -15.44
N GLU A 12 -12.66 20.60 -15.91
CA GLU A 12 -13.13 21.80 -15.21
C GLU A 12 -13.84 21.46 -13.90
N PHE A 13 -14.72 20.46 -13.91
CA PHE A 13 -15.38 19.97 -12.70
C PHE A 13 -14.38 19.46 -11.66
N LEU A 14 -13.37 18.68 -12.07
CA LEU A 14 -12.28 18.26 -11.19
C LEU A 14 -11.58 19.45 -10.51
N ARG A 15 -11.33 20.51 -11.27
CA ARG A 15 -10.69 21.72 -10.76
C ARG A 15 -11.57 22.42 -9.73
N GLU A 16 -12.88 22.45 -9.95
CA GLU A 16 -13.85 22.99 -8.99
C GLU A 16 -13.91 22.13 -7.71
N VAL A 17 -13.95 20.80 -7.84
CA VAL A 17 -13.94 19.86 -6.71
C VAL A 17 -12.68 20.06 -5.85
N ARG A 18 -11.50 20.25 -6.47
CA ARG A 18 -10.25 20.53 -5.74
C ARG A 18 -10.32 21.81 -4.89
N GLY A 19 -11.10 22.79 -5.31
CA GLY A 19 -11.35 24.04 -4.59
C GLY A 19 -12.42 23.92 -3.49
N SER A 20 -13.15 22.80 -3.44
CA SER A 20 -14.19 22.58 -2.44
C SER A 20 -13.60 22.38 -1.04
N THR A 21 -14.33 22.85 -0.04
CA THR A 21 -13.99 22.62 1.37
C THR A 21 -14.39 21.23 1.85
N VAL A 22 -15.37 20.59 1.20
CA VAL A 22 -15.85 19.24 1.55
C VAL A 22 -16.14 18.45 0.28
N VAL A 23 -15.64 17.21 0.23
CA VAL A 23 -15.97 16.22 -0.80
C VAL A 23 -16.44 14.94 -0.12
N GLU A 24 -17.62 14.44 -0.50
CA GLU A 24 -18.15 13.17 0.00
C GLU A 24 -17.57 11.99 -0.79
N PHE A 25 -16.64 11.25 -0.20
CA PHE A 25 -15.99 10.10 -0.87
C PHE A 25 -16.88 8.88 -1.02
N GLY A 26 -17.81 8.66 -0.08
CA GLY A 26 -18.50 7.36 0.07
C GLY A 26 -19.14 6.85 -1.21
N PRO A 27 -19.99 7.62 -1.90
CA PRO A 27 -20.56 7.20 -3.18
C PRO A 27 -19.56 7.25 -4.33
N MET A 28 -18.56 8.12 -4.25
CA MET A 28 -17.65 8.42 -5.35
C MET A 28 -16.59 7.34 -5.54
N VAL A 29 -15.97 6.88 -4.44
CA VAL A 29 -14.84 5.94 -4.51
C VAL A 29 -15.23 4.61 -5.18
N PRO A 30 -16.35 3.95 -4.83
CA PRO A 30 -16.75 2.71 -5.49
C PRO A 30 -16.99 2.88 -7.00
N ILE A 31 -17.51 4.04 -7.43
CA ILE A 31 -17.71 4.36 -8.84
C ILE A 31 -16.35 4.47 -9.54
N LEU A 32 -15.42 5.24 -8.98
CA LEU A 32 -14.08 5.42 -9.55
C LEU A 32 -13.32 4.09 -9.61
N VAL A 33 -13.33 3.32 -8.52
CA VAL A 33 -12.76 1.96 -8.48
C VAL A 33 -13.34 1.11 -9.61
N SER A 34 -14.66 1.07 -9.77
CA SER A 34 -15.31 0.34 -10.86
C SER A 34 -14.84 0.82 -12.25
N GLN A 35 -14.72 2.13 -12.45
CA GLN A 35 -14.30 2.71 -13.73
C GLN A 35 -12.83 2.43 -14.08
N CYS A 36 -11.95 2.21 -13.10
CA CYS A 36 -10.59 1.72 -13.36
C CYS A 36 -10.54 0.37 -14.09
N HIS A 37 -11.62 -0.42 -14.03
CA HIS A 37 -11.76 -1.69 -14.76
C HIS A 37 -12.50 -1.56 -16.10
N SER A 38 -12.86 -0.34 -16.53
CA SER A 38 -13.60 -0.13 -17.77
C SER A 38 -12.82 -0.58 -19.01
N LYS A 39 -13.53 -1.08 -20.02
CA LYS A 39 -12.96 -1.37 -21.34
C LYS A 39 -12.51 -0.07 -22.04
N GLU A 40 -13.17 1.04 -21.73
CA GLU A 40 -12.89 2.35 -22.31
C GLU A 40 -11.67 2.98 -21.67
N ARG A 41 -10.65 3.29 -22.49
CA ARG A 41 -9.41 3.97 -22.05
C ARG A 41 -9.71 5.24 -21.27
N LEU A 42 -10.63 6.05 -21.78
CA LEU A 42 -10.96 7.34 -21.20
C LEU A 42 -11.49 7.18 -19.76
N ASN A 43 -12.43 6.26 -19.55
CA ASN A 43 -12.97 5.99 -18.22
C ASN A 43 -11.88 5.59 -17.23
N ARG A 44 -10.96 4.70 -17.63
CA ARG A 44 -9.85 4.28 -16.78
C ARG A 44 -8.92 5.44 -16.45
N LEU A 45 -8.53 6.23 -17.45
CA LEU A 45 -7.65 7.39 -17.26
C LEU A 45 -8.30 8.45 -16.36
N THR A 46 -9.58 8.79 -16.62
CA THR A 46 -10.33 9.70 -15.77
C THR A 46 -10.41 9.16 -14.36
N ALA A 47 -10.77 7.89 -14.16
CA ALA A 47 -10.91 7.31 -12.84
C ALA A 47 -9.59 7.35 -12.03
N ILE A 48 -8.47 6.93 -12.62
CA ILE A 48 -7.18 6.93 -11.92
C ILE A 48 -6.69 8.36 -11.63
N THR A 49 -6.93 9.32 -12.54
CA THR A 49 -6.63 10.73 -12.30
C THR A 49 -7.46 11.27 -11.15
N TRP A 50 -8.75 10.94 -11.07
CA TRP A 50 -9.59 11.37 -9.96
C TRP A 50 -9.13 10.76 -8.63
N LEU A 51 -8.81 9.46 -8.59
CA LEU A 51 -8.28 8.83 -7.38
C LEU A 51 -6.99 9.52 -6.90
N ALA A 52 -6.10 9.90 -7.82
CA ALA A 52 -4.90 10.68 -7.51
C ALA A 52 -5.24 12.03 -6.88
N GLU A 53 -6.22 12.75 -7.43
CA GLU A 53 -6.65 14.04 -6.90
C GLU A 53 -7.32 13.93 -5.51
N LEU A 54 -8.08 12.86 -5.27
CA LEU A 54 -8.71 12.63 -3.96
C LEU A 54 -7.67 12.39 -2.87
N ILE A 55 -6.58 11.66 -3.17
CA ILE A 55 -5.47 11.42 -2.24
C ILE A 55 -4.87 12.75 -1.77
N HIS A 56 -4.69 13.70 -2.69
CA HIS A 56 -4.10 15.02 -2.44
C HIS A 56 -5.09 16.10 -2.03
N HIS A 57 -6.39 15.78 -1.86
CA HIS A 57 -7.40 16.80 -1.60
C HIS A 57 -7.15 17.47 -0.23
N PRO A 58 -6.99 18.80 -0.16
CA PRO A 58 -6.42 19.47 1.03
C PRO A 58 -7.30 19.38 2.29
N HIS A 59 -8.62 19.27 2.11
CA HIS A 59 -9.58 19.28 3.22
C HIS A 59 -10.24 17.93 3.49
N SER A 60 -10.12 17.01 2.54
CA SER A 60 -10.89 15.77 2.55
C SER A 60 -10.01 14.57 2.17
N GLY A 61 -8.82 14.76 1.59
CA GLY A 61 -7.88 13.66 1.37
C GLY A 61 -7.28 13.15 2.68
N GLY A 62 -6.15 12.45 2.59
CA GLY A 62 -5.50 11.90 3.78
C GLY A 62 -6.35 10.82 4.47
N ASP A 63 -6.53 10.96 5.78
CA ASP A 63 -7.14 9.93 6.64
C ASP A 63 -8.59 9.58 6.28
N ALA A 64 -9.33 10.49 5.66
CA ALA A 64 -10.72 10.21 5.28
C ALA A 64 -10.85 9.20 4.12
N LEU A 65 -9.75 8.89 3.42
CA LEU A 65 -9.69 7.80 2.44
C LEU A 65 -9.35 6.43 3.06
N LEU A 66 -8.94 6.39 4.33
CA LEU A 66 -8.57 5.12 4.99
C LEU A 66 -9.70 4.09 5.01
N PRO A 67 -11.00 4.41 5.09
CA PRO A 67 -12.03 3.39 4.96
C PRO A 67 -12.02 2.66 3.61
N TYR A 68 -11.48 3.28 2.55
CA TYR A 68 -11.52 2.76 1.18
C TYR A 68 -10.15 2.35 0.63
N HIS A 69 -9.09 2.51 1.43
CA HIS A 69 -7.70 2.35 0.99
C HIS A 69 -7.39 1.02 0.28
N ALA A 70 -7.98 -0.09 0.70
CA ALA A 70 -7.78 -1.39 0.06
C ALA A 70 -8.41 -1.46 -1.35
N GLU A 71 -9.65 -0.97 -1.51
CA GLU A 71 -10.32 -0.91 -2.81
C GLU A 71 -9.59 0.06 -3.76
N VAL A 72 -9.16 1.21 -3.24
CA VAL A 72 -8.38 2.20 -3.98
C VAL A 72 -7.03 1.62 -4.40
N LEU A 73 -6.33 0.92 -3.50
CA LEU A 73 -5.07 0.25 -3.83
C LEU A 73 -5.27 -0.79 -4.93
N GLY A 74 -6.29 -1.65 -4.83
CA GLY A 74 -6.59 -2.64 -5.86
C GLY A 74 -6.84 -2.01 -7.24
N ALA A 75 -7.59 -0.91 -7.29
CA ALA A 75 -7.83 -0.15 -8.51
C ALA A 75 -6.54 0.46 -9.10
N ILE A 76 -5.68 1.01 -8.24
CA ILE A 76 -4.39 1.58 -8.64
C ILE A 76 -3.47 0.49 -9.19
N VAL A 77 -3.28 -0.62 -8.47
CA VAL A 77 -2.38 -1.70 -8.89
C VAL A 77 -2.85 -2.33 -10.20
N ARG A 78 -4.16 -2.48 -10.40
CA ARG A 78 -4.69 -2.87 -11.72
C ARG A 78 -4.28 -1.88 -12.81
N CYS A 79 -4.30 -0.57 -12.55
CA CYS A 79 -3.89 0.44 -13.52
C CYS A 79 -2.38 0.46 -13.79
N ILE A 80 -1.53 0.01 -12.85
CA ILE A 80 -0.07 -0.10 -13.05
C ILE A 80 0.26 -1.07 -14.20
N SER A 81 -0.52 -2.14 -14.35
CA SER A 81 -0.37 -3.11 -15.45
C SER A 81 -1.22 -2.78 -16.69
N ASP A 82 -1.75 -1.55 -16.80
CA ASP A 82 -2.57 -1.16 -17.95
C ASP A 82 -1.78 -1.13 -19.26
N ASN A 83 -2.45 -1.39 -20.38
CA ASN A 83 -1.81 -1.35 -21.69
C ASN A 83 -1.41 0.08 -22.10
N GLU A 84 -2.08 1.09 -21.55
CA GLU A 84 -1.87 2.50 -21.88
C GLU A 84 -0.74 3.12 -21.04
N PRO A 85 0.37 3.60 -21.65
CA PRO A 85 1.51 4.14 -20.91
C PRO A 85 1.17 5.32 -20.01
N GLU A 86 0.21 6.16 -20.43
CA GLU A 86 -0.24 7.30 -19.65
C GLU A 86 -0.94 6.87 -18.36
N ILE A 87 -1.80 5.84 -18.44
CA ILE A 87 -2.50 5.28 -17.28
C ILE A 87 -1.49 4.69 -16.30
N ARG A 88 -0.52 3.89 -16.80
CA ARG A 88 0.54 3.32 -15.96
C ARG A 88 1.33 4.40 -15.20
N ARG A 89 1.72 5.47 -15.90
CA ARG A 89 2.47 6.58 -15.29
C ARG A 89 1.68 7.25 -14.18
N VAL A 90 0.39 7.51 -14.39
CA VAL A 90 -0.47 8.13 -13.36
C VAL A 90 -0.66 7.16 -12.20
N SER A 91 -0.91 5.87 -12.45
CA SER A 91 -1.09 4.88 -11.39
C SER A 91 0.17 4.64 -10.56
N GLU A 92 1.37 4.62 -11.16
CA GLU A 92 2.61 4.44 -10.40
C GLU A 92 2.89 5.62 -9.46
N ALA A 93 2.61 6.84 -9.92
CA ALA A 93 2.69 8.02 -9.05
C ALA A 93 1.64 7.96 -7.94
N THR A 94 0.41 7.59 -8.29
CA THR A 94 -0.72 7.47 -7.34
C THR A 94 -0.47 6.41 -6.27
N ASP A 95 0.13 5.27 -6.65
CA ASP A 95 0.56 4.21 -5.74
C ASP A 95 1.57 4.72 -4.71
N ALA A 96 2.59 5.46 -5.18
CA ALA A 96 3.59 6.06 -4.30
C ALA A 96 2.97 7.07 -3.32
N ASP A 97 2.05 7.90 -3.80
CA ASP A 97 1.35 8.89 -2.97
C ASP A 97 0.45 8.22 -1.91
N LEU A 98 -0.32 7.19 -2.30
CA LEU A 98 -1.14 6.42 -1.37
C LEU A 98 -0.29 5.68 -0.34
N LEU A 99 0.85 5.13 -0.74
CA LEU A 99 1.79 4.48 0.17
C LEU A 99 2.33 5.46 1.20
N ILE A 100 2.69 6.69 0.78
CA ILE A 100 3.13 7.76 1.69
C ILE A 100 2.01 8.15 2.66
N LEU A 101 0.78 8.31 2.17
CA LEU A 101 -0.39 8.63 3.00
C LEU A 101 -0.60 7.56 4.08
N VAL A 102 -0.63 6.28 3.71
CA VAL A 102 -0.81 5.19 4.68
C VAL A 102 0.42 5.01 5.58
N ARG A 103 1.63 5.33 5.10
CA ARG A 103 2.83 5.33 5.93
C ARG A 103 2.76 6.39 7.03
N ASP A 104 2.33 7.60 6.68
CA ASP A 104 2.45 8.78 7.56
C ASP A 104 1.19 9.04 8.40
N THR A 105 0.04 8.44 8.05
CA THR A 105 -1.20 8.58 8.81
C THR A 105 -1.08 8.07 10.25
N SER A 106 -1.79 8.72 11.18
CA SER A 106 -2.05 8.18 12.53
C SER A 106 -3.44 7.55 12.67
N GLY A 107 -4.25 7.59 11.60
CA GLY A 107 -5.56 6.96 11.54
C GLY A 107 -5.48 5.44 11.56
N THR A 108 -6.60 4.82 11.94
CA THR A 108 -6.74 3.35 11.95
C THR A 108 -7.23 2.87 10.59
N PHE A 109 -6.75 1.69 10.17
CA PHE A 109 -7.14 1.05 8.93
C PHE A 109 -6.98 -0.48 9.05
N GLU A 110 -7.76 -1.22 8.27
CA GLU A 110 -7.77 -2.68 8.29
C GLU A 110 -6.59 -3.26 7.47
N LEU A 111 -5.79 -4.14 8.08
CA LEU A 111 -4.67 -4.79 7.37
C LEU A 111 -5.12 -5.93 6.45
N SER A 112 -6.13 -6.71 6.86
CA SER A 112 -6.52 -7.91 6.12
C SER A 112 -6.86 -7.60 4.66
N PRO A 113 -7.73 -6.63 4.33
CA PRO A 113 -8.12 -6.38 2.94
C PRO A 113 -6.95 -5.86 2.08
N LEU A 114 -6.03 -5.09 2.68
CA LEU A 114 -4.80 -4.69 2.02
C LEU A 114 -3.93 -5.89 1.70
N LEU A 115 -3.66 -6.74 2.69
CA LEU A 115 -2.79 -7.90 2.53
C LEU A 115 -3.38 -8.91 1.56
N ASP A 116 -4.69 -9.09 1.54
CA ASP A 116 -5.39 -9.91 0.54
C ASP A 116 -5.11 -9.39 -0.88
N THR A 117 -5.24 -8.07 -1.07
CA THR A 117 -4.95 -7.41 -2.35
C THR A 117 -3.49 -7.60 -2.75
N LEU A 118 -2.56 -7.30 -1.85
CA LEU A 118 -1.12 -7.38 -2.09
C LEU A 118 -0.67 -8.82 -2.39
N THR A 119 -1.19 -9.79 -1.66
CA THR A 119 -0.87 -11.21 -1.83
C THR A 119 -1.41 -11.73 -3.15
N ALA A 120 -2.62 -11.32 -3.54
CA ALA A 120 -3.19 -11.66 -4.85
C ALA A 120 -2.30 -11.17 -6.01
N GLU A 121 -1.70 -9.99 -5.89
CA GLU A 121 -0.79 -9.44 -6.91
C GLU A 121 0.55 -10.20 -6.98
N LEU A 122 1.07 -10.68 -5.84
CA LEU A 122 2.31 -11.48 -5.83
C LEU A 122 2.14 -12.87 -6.44
N VAL A 123 0.96 -13.48 -6.26
CA VAL A 123 0.61 -14.82 -6.77
C VAL A 123 0.02 -14.76 -8.18
N GLY A 124 -0.55 -13.61 -8.55
CA GLY A 124 -1.34 -13.42 -9.75
C GLY A 124 -0.51 -13.33 -11.04
N LYS A 125 -0.89 -12.39 -11.90
CA LYS A 125 -0.25 -12.21 -13.21
C LYS A 125 1.22 -11.87 -13.02
N ASP A 126 2.06 -12.45 -13.88
CA ASP A 126 3.47 -12.06 -13.95
C ASP A 126 3.61 -10.67 -14.57
N ASP A 127 3.46 -9.65 -13.74
CA ASP A 127 3.71 -8.25 -14.07
C ASP A 127 4.64 -7.65 -13.02
N VAL A 128 5.85 -7.34 -13.46
CA VAL A 128 6.91 -6.97 -12.55
C VAL A 128 6.64 -5.63 -11.84
N PRO A 129 6.10 -4.58 -12.48
CA PRO A 129 5.71 -3.34 -11.79
C PRO A 129 4.70 -3.55 -10.64
N THR A 130 3.64 -4.33 -10.85
CA THR A 130 2.62 -4.62 -9.82
C THR A 130 3.19 -5.43 -8.66
N LYS A 131 3.99 -6.47 -8.93
CA LYS A 131 4.72 -7.21 -7.88
C LYS A 131 5.65 -6.31 -7.07
N MET A 132 6.35 -5.39 -7.73
CA MET A 132 7.22 -4.42 -7.07
C MET A 132 6.43 -3.46 -6.18
N ALA A 133 5.27 -2.96 -6.63
CA ALA A 133 4.37 -2.17 -5.80
C ALA A 133 3.92 -2.97 -4.57
N ALA A 134 3.44 -4.21 -4.78
CA ALA A 134 2.98 -5.06 -3.70
C ALA A 134 4.04 -5.31 -2.63
N LEU A 135 5.27 -5.64 -3.04
CA LEU A 135 6.39 -5.84 -2.11
C LEU A 135 6.77 -4.56 -1.35
N ARG A 136 6.72 -3.37 -1.98
CA ARG A 136 6.99 -2.09 -1.29
C ARG A 136 5.96 -1.82 -0.20
N TRP A 137 4.68 -2.10 -0.49
CA TRP A 137 3.60 -2.00 0.47
C TRP A 137 3.78 -2.95 1.65
N VAL A 138 4.01 -4.24 1.39
CA VAL A 138 4.30 -5.23 2.44
C VAL A 138 5.48 -4.79 3.30
N ASN A 139 6.55 -4.32 2.66
CA ASN A 139 7.72 -3.80 3.36
C ASN A 139 7.34 -2.62 4.28
N MET A 140 6.63 -1.61 3.76
CA MET A 140 6.18 -0.45 4.53
C MET A 140 5.29 -0.84 5.71
N LEU A 141 4.34 -1.77 5.51
CA LEU A 141 3.45 -2.25 6.58
C LEU A 141 4.22 -2.98 7.69
N LEU A 142 5.22 -3.80 7.32
CA LEU A 142 6.16 -4.41 8.27
C LEU A 142 7.03 -3.40 9.02
N GLU A 143 7.16 -2.17 8.52
CA GLU A 143 7.82 -1.08 9.24
C GLU A 143 6.86 -0.38 10.20
N LYS A 144 5.67 -0.02 9.68
CA LYS A 144 4.67 0.79 10.37
C LYS A 144 3.93 0.02 11.47
N ARG A 145 3.45 -1.20 11.18
CA ARG A 145 2.57 -1.99 12.06
C ARG A 145 3.15 -3.37 12.38
N LYS A 146 4.40 -3.38 12.86
CA LYS A 146 5.16 -4.61 13.18
C LYS A 146 4.42 -5.61 14.06
N GLY A 147 3.69 -5.13 15.07
CA GLY A 147 2.94 -5.98 16.00
C GLY A 147 1.84 -6.74 15.27
N ASP A 148 0.92 -6.00 14.66
CA ASP A 148 -0.24 -6.52 13.95
C ASP A 148 0.15 -7.40 12.76
N MET A 149 1.19 -7.03 12.01
CA MET A 149 1.67 -7.81 10.87
C MET A 149 2.08 -9.24 11.25
N ARG A 150 2.43 -9.52 12.51
CA ARG A 150 2.83 -10.87 12.95
C ARG A 150 1.73 -11.91 12.74
N GLU A 151 0.47 -11.51 12.88
CA GLU A 151 -0.67 -12.40 12.71
C GLU A 151 -0.80 -12.89 11.26
N PHE A 152 -0.30 -12.11 10.30
CA PHE A 152 -0.38 -12.40 8.87
C PHE A 152 0.89 -13.05 8.29
N ILE A 153 2.00 -13.09 9.05
CA ILE A 153 3.26 -13.70 8.60
C ILE A 153 3.10 -15.18 8.21
N PRO A 154 2.35 -16.04 8.94
CA PRO A 154 2.19 -17.44 8.58
C PRO A 154 1.65 -17.65 7.16
N ASP A 155 0.73 -16.79 6.72
CA ASP A 155 0.11 -16.87 5.38
C ASP A 155 0.93 -16.13 4.31
N LEU A 156 1.58 -15.04 4.69
CA LEU A 156 2.42 -14.24 3.79
C LEU A 156 3.76 -14.92 3.47
N LEU A 157 4.34 -15.66 4.41
CA LEU A 157 5.68 -16.25 4.25
C LEU A 157 5.77 -17.25 3.09
N PRO A 158 4.84 -18.23 2.92
CA PRO A 158 4.84 -19.12 1.76
C PRO A 158 4.77 -18.36 0.43
N VAL A 159 3.99 -17.29 0.36
CA VAL A 159 3.86 -16.45 -0.84
C VAL A 159 5.20 -15.80 -1.19
N LEU A 160 5.83 -15.14 -0.21
CA LEU A 160 7.14 -14.51 -0.40
C LEU A 160 8.23 -15.52 -0.78
N LEU A 161 8.23 -16.73 -0.20
CA LEU A 161 9.15 -17.79 -0.58
C LEU A 161 8.94 -18.23 -2.03
N GLY A 162 7.69 -18.31 -2.49
CA GLY A 162 7.37 -18.51 -3.91
C GLY A 162 7.91 -17.38 -4.79
N THR A 163 7.74 -16.13 -4.36
CA THR A 163 8.20 -14.93 -5.08
C THR A 163 9.73 -14.87 -5.25
N LEU A 164 10.53 -15.61 -4.45
CA LEU A 164 11.98 -15.72 -4.68
C LEU A 164 12.36 -16.42 -5.99
N SER A 165 11.42 -17.14 -6.61
CA SER A 165 11.63 -17.82 -7.90
C SER A 165 11.24 -16.96 -9.10
N ASP A 166 10.96 -15.67 -8.90
CA ASP A 166 10.61 -14.73 -9.96
C ASP A 166 11.77 -14.49 -10.93
N GLU A 167 11.47 -14.32 -12.23
CA GLU A 167 12.49 -14.11 -13.27
C GLU A 167 13.19 -12.74 -13.15
N ALA A 168 12.53 -11.74 -12.54
CA ALA A 168 13.07 -10.41 -12.42
C ALA A 168 13.90 -10.21 -11.15
N ASP A 169 15.21 -9.97 -11.31
CA ASP A 169 16.14 -9.70 -10.19
C ASP A 169 15.61 -8.69 -9.17
N ARG A 170 14.96 -7.62 -9.65
CA ARG A 170 14.41 -6.58 -8.75
C ARG A 170 13.34 -7.10 -7.81
N VAL A 171 12.51 -8.05 -8.26
CA VAL A 171 11.47 -8.70 -7.44
C VAL A 171 12.13 -9.60 -6.42
N VAL A 172 13.09 -10.43 -6.84
CA VAL A 172 13.85 -11.32 -5.94
C VAL A 172 14.59 -10.53 -4.87
N ILE A 173 15.29 -9.45 -5.26
CA ILE A 173 16.03 -8.59 -4.33
C ILE A 173 15.09 -7.97 -3.29
N LEU A 174 13.97 -7.39 -3.71
CA LEU A 174 13.04 -6.76 -2.78
C LEU A 174 12.34 -7.80 -1.88
N THR A 175 12.05 -8.99 -2.41
CA THR A 175 11.54 -10.13 -1.62
C THR A 175 12.53 -10.53 -0.53
N CYS A 176 13.82 -10.63 -0.85
CA CYS A 176 14.88 -10.88 0.14
C CYS A 176 14.91 -9.80 1.25
N GLN A 177 14.71 -8.53 0.90
CA GLN A 177 14.65 -7.44 1.89
C GLN A 177 13.45 -7.61 2.83
N VAL A 178 12.28 -7.93 2.29
CA VAL A 178 11.06 -8.20 3.08
C VAL A 178 11.26 -9.40 4.02
N LEU A 179 11.80 -10.53 3.52
CA LEU A 179 12.08 -11.73 4.31
C LEU A 179 13.11 -11.48 5.42
N SER A 180 14.15 -10.70 5.11
CA SER A 180 15.15 -10.27 6.11
C SER A 180 14.49 -9.47 7.24
N ARG A 181 13.58 -8.55 6.90
CA ARG A 181 12.82 -7.76 7.88
C ARG A 181 11.93 -8.62 8.78
N ILE A 182 11.23 -9.59 8.21
CA ILE A 182 10.46 -10.57 8.98
C ILE A 182 11.37 -11.28 9.98
N SER A 183 12.49 -11.82 9.51
CA SER A 183 13.45 -12.58 10.33
C SER A 183 14.07 -11.76 11.48
N LEU A 184 14.36 -10.47 11.25
CA LEU A 184 14.91 -9.58 12.26
C LEU A 184 13.86 -9.12 13.29
N SER A 185 12.58 -9.13 12.91
CA SER A 185 11.47 -8.71 13.77
C SER A 185 11.12 -9.75 14.83
N ASP A 186 11.41 -11.04 14.57
CA ASP A 186 11.26 -12.13 15.55
C ASP A 186 12.33 -12.08 16.65
N LYS A 187 13.58 -11.78 16.30
CA LYS A 187 14.70 -11.78 17.27
C LYS A 187 14.56 -10.73 18.36
N ARG A 188 13.91 -9.59 18.08
CA ARG A 188 13.72 -8.50 19.06
C ARG A 188 12.64 -8.79 20.09
N ALA A 189 11.70 -9.69 19.82
CA ALA A 189 10.66 -10.07 20.79
C ALA A 189 11.22 -10.94 21.94
N VAL A 190 12.22 -11.77 21.62
CA VAL A 190 12.85 -12.69 22.58
C VAL A 190 13.83 -11.97 23.51
N GLY A 191 14.54 -10.95 23.02
CA GLY A 191 15.53 -10.19 23.81
C GLY A 191 14.96 -9.25 24.89
N SER A 192 13.65 -8.97 24.89
CA SER A 192 13.02 -8.08 25.88
C SER A 192 12.35 -8.82 27.05
N ARG A 193 12.33 -10.16 27.04
CA ARG A 193 11.69 -10.99 28.09
C ARG A 193 12.70 -11.65 29.05
N GLY A 194 14.00 -11.36 28.92
CA GLY A 194 15.04 -11.97 29.75
C GLY A 194 15.96 -10.94 30.39
N ASN A 195 15.45 -10.12 31.31
CA ASN A 195 16.29 -9.53 32.36
C ASN A 195 15.42 -9.04 33.53
N GLY A 196 15.05 -9.97 34.39
CA GLY A 196 14.29 -9.71 35.61
C GLY A 196 14.18 -11.00 36.39
N ASP A 197 15.03 -11.11 37.41
CA ASP A 197 15.05 -12.06 38.53
C ASP A 197 16.26 -13.01 38.55
N GLY A 198 17.10 -12.83 39.58
CA GLY A 198 18.28 -13.67 39.83
C GLY A 198 19.29 -13.10 40.83
N ASP A 199 18.78 -12.77 42.01
CA ASP A 199 19.41 -12.76 43.34
C ASP A 199 20.81 -12.20 43.64
N SER A 200 20.79 -11.46 44.76
CA SER A 200 21.91 -11.01 45.55
C SER A 200 22.56 -12.19 46.27
N GLU A 201 23.87 -12.38 46.14
CA GLU A 201 24.69 -13.03 47.17
C GLU A 201 26.19 -12.74 46.91
N GLY A 202 26.90 -12.29 47.95
CA GLY A 202 28.37 -12.16 47.93
C GLY A 202 28.94 -10.82 48.40
N GLN A 203 28.58 -10.38 49.60
CA GLN A 203 29.54 -9.61 50.41
C GLN A 203 30.78 -10.48 50.68
N GLN A 204 31.89 -9.79 50.99
CA GLN A 204 33.10 -10.29 51.68
C GLN A 204 34.26 -10.66 50.75
N PHE A 205 35.23 -9.74 50.59
CA PHE A 205 36.52 -9.79 51.30
C PHE A 205 37.37 -8.54 51.00
N GLN A 206 37.86 -7.92 52.08
CA GLN A 206 38.81 -6.82 52.13
C GLN A 206 40.11 -7.34 52.77
N MET A 207 41.26 -6.77 52.39
CA MET A 207 42.67 -7.09 52.80
C MET A 207 43.23 -8.39 52.19
N VAL A 208 44.42 -8.40 51.57
CA VAL A 208 45.70 -7.78 51.97
C VAL A 208 46.37 -7.07 50.80
#